data_AF-A0A151H3M8-F1
#
_entry.id   AF-A0A151H3M8-F1
#
_cell.length_a   1.000
_cell.length_b   1.000
_cell.length_c   1.000
_cell.angle_alpha   90.00
_cell.angle_beta   90.00
_cell.angle_gamma   90.00
#
_symmetry.space_group_name_H-M   'P 1'
#
loop_
_entity.id
_entity.type
_entity.pdbx_description
1 polymer ?
#
loop_
_entity_poly.entity_id
_entity_poly.type
_entity_poly.pdbx_seq_one_letter_code
_entity_poly.pdbx_strand_id
1 'polypeptide(L)'
;ACVLCVDDEAWFGSVLWALDAFAWLVFSAVFFGILRNPRVYGADETILMDDPELCALRRKLIVDAAETLHKHRLIRFNSRTQRLDPTNLGRMACRYYVDYETASLFRQDVELGVDEDRVILRLLGLAKEFASLKVRDDEESELSNLRRSAICRVPIVGDFDAPEAKVQTLVQAALAQAPIKAFSLCADSNYVQANIGRLCRALFVTSLSQGDASSAEKILEWTKAVERGLWPTSHVLMHFCNPNCFDPDVQKRRQPYVPRANEHPGKQNRLVLREGMVSRLEKHQFALGRLRDLGASEIASLVASKADGQDVALAIRMVPDLELDVNVQARAWTL
;
A
#
# COMPACT_ATOMS: atom_id res chain seq x y z
N ALA A 1 14.00 13.29 2.51
CA ALA A 1 13.55 12.31 3.52
C ALA A 1 14.44 11.07 3.53
N CYS A 2 14.50 10.29 2.44
CA CYS A 2 15.20 8.99 2.46
C CYS A 2 16.66 9.04 2.92
N VAL A 3 17.44 10.00 2.44
CA VAL A 3 18.86 10.15 2.80
C VAL A 3 19.08 10.39 4.31
N LEU A 4 18.13 11.02 4.99
CA LEU A 4 18.24 11.39 6.41
C LEU A 4 17.57 10.37 7.34
N CYS A 5 16.90 9.36 6.78
CA CYS A 5 16.04 8.44 7.52
C CYS A 5 16.46 6.97 7.33
N VAL A 6 17.62 6.70 6.71
CA VAL A 6 18.16 5.35 6.48
C VAL A 6 19.28 5.07 7.48
N ASP A 7 19.23 3.88 8.06
CA ASP A 7 20.27 3.28 8.90
C ASP A 7 20.50 1.84 8.41
N ASP A 8 21.78 1.47 8.26
CA ASP A 8 22.45 0.16 8.04
C ASP A 8 21.88 -0.92 7.10
N GLU A 9 20.59 -0.97 6.78
CA GLU A 9 20.01 -2.07 5.99
C GLU A 9 19.95 -1.83 4.47
N ALA A 10 20.28 -0.62 4.01
CA ALA A 10 20.38 -0.32 2.59
C ALA A 10 21.82 0.09 2.26
N TRP A 11 22.30 -0.38 1.11
CA TRP A 11 23.62 -0.24 0.49
C TRP A 11 24.28 1.16 0.44
N PHE A 12 23.72 2.20 1.08
CA PHE A 12 24.10 3.60 0.95
C PHE A 12 24.88 4.20 2.13
N GLY A 13 25.12 3.46 3.21
CA GLY A 13 25.83 3.97 4.40
C GLY A 13 24.96 4.87 5.29
N SER A 14 25.21 4.85 6.59
CA SER A 14 24.44 5.60 7.59
C SER A 14 24.82 7.08 7.62
N VAL A 15 23.84 7.98 7.53
CA VAL A 15 24.03 9.41 7.80
C VAL A 15 23.64 9.67 9.26
N LEU A 16 24.60 9.47 10.17
CA LEU A 16 24.38 9.63 11.62
C LEU A 16 24.58 11.08 12.09
N TRP A 17 25.33 11.86 11.31
CA TRP A 17 25.65 13.25 11.60
C TRP A 17 25.26 14.14 10.41
N ALA A 18 24.84 15.37 10.69
CA ALA A 18 24.54 16.33 9.64
C ALA A 18 25.76 16.60 8.73
N LEU A 19 26.98 16.46 9.26
CA LEU A 19 28.22 16.56 8.49
C LEU A 19 28.29 15.52 7.36
N ASP A 20 27.88 14.28 7.63
CA ASP A 20 27.85 13.21 6.62
C ASP A 20 26.80 13.53 5.54
N ALA A 21 25.67 14.13 5.96
CA ALA A 21 24.62 14.57 5.05
C ALA A 21 25.08 15.72 4.14
N PHE A 22 25.92 16.65 4.66
CA PHE A 22 26.51 17.72 3.86
C PHE A 22 27.46 17.15 2.80
N ALA A 23 28.29 16.18 3.17
CA ALA A 23 29.19 15.49 2.26
C ALA A 23 28.42 14.74 1.16
N TRP A 24 27.29 14.13 1.51
CA TRP A 24 26.42 13.46 0.55
C TRP A 24 25.85 14.42 -0.51
N LEU A 25 25.42 15.63 -0.11
CA LEU A 25 24.82 16.59 -1.04
C LEU A 25 25.75 17.00 -2.19
N VAL A 26 27.07 16.94 -2.00
CA VAL A 26 28.08 17.27 -3.02
C VAL A 26 27.95 16.37 -4.25
N PHE A 27 27.51 15.13 -4.06
CA PHE A 27 27.33 14.16 -5.15
C PHE A 27 25.97 14.27 -5.84
N SER A 28 25.10 15.18 -5.40
CA SER A 28 23.74 15.30 -5.93
C SER A 28 23.68 16.14 -7.21
N ALA A 29 22.74 15.80 -8.10
CA ALA A 29 22.48 16.60 -9.30
C ALA A 29 22.03 18.03 -8.96
N VAL A 30 21.38 18.24 -7.80
CA VAL A 30 20.98 19.56 -7.32
C VAL A 30 22.20 20.44 -7.06
N PHE A 31 23.25 19.89 -6.45
CA PHE A 31 24.48 20.63 -6.20
C PHE A 31 25.14 21.11 -7.51
N PHE A 32 25.34 20.21 -8.47
CA PHE A 32 25.85 20.59 -9.79
C PHE A 32 24.91 21.54 -10.56
N GLY A 33 23.61 21.41 -10.36
CA GLY A 33 22.59 22.29 -10.92
C GLY A 33 22.73 23.73 -10.42
N ILE A 34 22.85 23.92 -9.10
CA ILE A 34 23.05 25.24 -8.49
C ILE A 34 24.37 25.84 -8.95
N LEU A 35 25.47 25.07 -8.98
CA LEU A 35 26.77 25.55 -9.48
C LEU A 35 26.69 26.05 -10.93
N ARG A 36 25.88 25.39 -11.77
CA ARG A 36 25.78 25.74 -13.19
C ARG A 36 24.81 26.89 -13.46
N ASN A 37 23.71 26.97 -12.71
CA ASN A 37 22.70 28.00 -12.93
C ASN A 37 21.93 28.34 -11.64
N PRO A 38 22.50 29.16 -10.73
CA PRO A 38 21.92 29.46 -9.42
C PRO A 38 20.48 30.00 -9.47
N ARG A 39 20.19 30.89 -10.44
CA ARG A 39 18.88 31.54 -10.59
C ARG A 39 17.72 30.55 -10.77
N VAL A 40 17.95 29.47 -11.51
CA VAL A 40 16.92 28.43 -11.77
C VAL A 40 16.54 27.70 -10.48
N TYR A 41 17.47 27.59 -9.54
CA TYR A 41 17.28 26.96 -8.24
C TYR A 41 16.89 27.96 -7.14
N GLY A 42 16.53 29.20 -7.50
CA GLY A 42 16.11 30.23 -6.56
C GLY A 42 17.25 30.82 -5.71
N ALA A 43 18.51 30.63 -6.11
CA ALA A 43 19.66 31.24 -5.47
C ALA A 43 20.09 32.51 -6.21
N ASP A 44 20.64 33.48 -5.47
CA ASP A 44 21.20 34.70 -6.04
C ASP A 44 22.44 34.37 -6.90
N GLU A 45 22.72 35.14 -7.95
CA GLU A 45 23.91 34.92 -8.80
C GLU A 45 25.21 35.21 -8.06
N THR A 46 25.17 36.10 -7.09
CA THR A 46 26.30 36.46 -6.23
C THR A 46 26.68 35.33 -5.26
N ILE A 47 25.82 34.33 -5.07
CA ILE A 47 26.05 33.25 -4.09
C ILE A 47 27.33 32.48 -4.36
N LEU A 48 27.74 32.33 -5.62
CA LEU A 48 28.97 31.63 -6.00
C LEU A 48 30.22 32.50 -5.81
N MET A 49 30.06 33.82 -5.72
CA MET A 49 31.15 34.75 -5.37
C MET A 49 31.43 34.70 -3.87
N ASP A 50 30.36 34.60 -3.06
CA ASP A 50 30.45 34.61 -1.59
C ASP A 50 30.67 33.20 -0.99
N ASP A 51 30.09 32.16 -1.58
CA ASP A 51 30.18 30.75 -1.15
C ASP A 51 30.43 29.83 -2.36
N PRO A 52 31.67 29.80 -2.90
CA PRO A 52 32.00 29.05 -4.12
C PRO A 52 31.72 27.54 -4.04
N GLU A 53 31.82 26.97 -2.84
CA GLU A 53 31.55 25.55 -2.59
C GLU A 53 30.11 25.28 -2.10
N LEU A 54 29.28 26.31 -1.99
CA LEU A 54 27.92 26.26 -1.44
C LEU A 54 27.86 25.62 -0.04
N CYS A 55 28.93 25.75 0.75
CA CYS A 55 29.06 25.14 2.07
C CYS A 55 27.96 25.62 3.04
N ALA A 56 27.70 26.93 3.08
CA ALA A 56 26.68 27.51 3.94
C ALA A 56 25.27 27.14 3.46
N LEU A 57 25.05 27.16 2.15
CA LEU A 57 23.77 26.77 1.55
C LEU A 57 23.44 25.30 1.82
N ARG A 58 24.38 24.37 1.58
CA ARG A 58 24.20 22.93 1.85
C ARG A 58 23.89 22.67 3.32
N ARG A 59 24.61 23.36 4.22
CA ARG A 59 24.36 23.26 5.67
C ARG A 59 22.95 23.68 6.00
N LYS A 60 22.52 24.84 5.52
CA LYS A 60 21.17 25.36 5.75
C LYS A 60 20.10 24.37 5.25
N LEU A 61 20.21 23.91 4.00
CA LEU A 61 19.24 22.97 3.42
C LEU A 61 19.07 21.69 4.24
N ILE A 62 20.17 21.12 4.73
CA ILE A 62 20.13 19.88 5.52
C ILE A 62 19.58 20.14 6.92
N VAL A 63 19.94 21.25 7.56
CA VAL A 63 19.39 21.61 8.88
C VAL A 63 17.88 21.87 8.77
N ASP A 64 17.43 22.66 7.79
CA ASP A 64 16.01 22.94 7.56
C ASP A 64 15.22 21.64 7.28
N ALA A 65 15.80 20.73 6.48
CA ALA A 65 15.21 19.42 6.22
C ALA A 65 15.18 18.53 7.47
N ALA A 66 16.25 18.52 8.28
CA ALA A 66 16.31 17.75 9.51
C ALA A 66 15.31 18.26 10.56
N GLU A 67 15.14 19.58 10.69
CA GLU A 67 14.13 20.19 11.54
C GLU A 67 12.71 19.83 11.09
N THR A 68 12.46 19.86 9.79
CA THR A 68 11.17 19.43 9.21
C THR A 68 10.89 17.96 9.53
N LEU A 69 11.83 17.06 9.24
CA LEU A 69 11.68 15.62 9.53
C LEU A 69 11.57 15.33 11.03
N HIS A 70 12.23 16.13 11.87
CA HIS A 70 12.12 16.04 13.31
C HIS A 70 10.73 16.43 13.81
N LYS A 71 10.18 17.53 13.29
CA LYS A 71 8.80 17.98 13.58
C LYS A 71 7.76 16.90 13.25
N HIS A 72 7.95 16.20 12.14
CA HIS A 72 7.10 15.08 11.73
C HIS A 72 7.43 13.75 12.41
N ARG A 73 8.40 13.74 13.34
CA ARG A 73 8.84 12.56 14.11
C ARG A 73 9.41 11.43 13.25
N LEU A 74 9.92 11.71 12.05
CA LEU A 74 10.64 10.72 11.24
C LEU A 74 12.08 10.53 11.74
N ILE A 75 12.69 11.58 12.29
CA ILE A 75 14.01 11.53 12.92
C ILE A 75 14.01 12.22 14.28
N ARG A 76 14.99 11.90 15.12
CA ARG A 76 15.36 12.69 16.31
C ARG A 76 16.59 13.50 15.94
N PHE A 77 16.40 14.80 15.77
CA PHE A 77 17.47 15.73 15.44
C PHE A 77 17.89 16.50 16.69
N ASN A 78 19.19 16.49 16.99
CA ASN A 78 19.77 17.32 18.05
C ASN A 78 20.52 18.49 17.41
N SER A 79 19.96 19.70 17.49
CA SER A 79 20.54 20.90 16.87
C SER A 79 21.90 21.30 17.46
N ARG A 80 22.17 20.97 18.73
CA ARG A 80 23.46 21.28 19.38
C ARG A 80 24.56 20.33 18.92
N THR A 81 24.28 19.03 18.89
CA THR A 81 25.28 18.01 18.51
C THR A 81 25.27 17.69 17.01
N GLN A 82 24.29 18.20 16.27
CA GLN A 82 24.06 17.90 14.85
C GLN A 82 23.89 16.40 14.58
N ARG A 83 23.36 15.66 15.56
CA ARG A 83 23.12 14.22 15.49
C ARG A 83 21.75 13.93 14.92
N LEU A 84 21.67 12.93 14.05
CA LEU A 84 20.46 12.46 13.37
C LEU A 84 20.23 11.01 13.77
N ASP A 85 19.17 10.72 14.53
CA ASP A 85 18.79 9.33 14.84
C ASP A 85 17.45 9.00 14.14
N PRO A 86 17.41 8.05 13.20
CA PRO A 86 16.17 7.71 12.50
C PRO A 86 15.21 6.94 13.40
N THR A 87 13.92 7.23 13.24
CA THR A 87 12.84 6.52 13.96
C THR A 87 12.31 5.35 13.12
N ASN A 88 11.53 4.45 13.73
CA ASN A 88 10.81 3.40 12.99
C ASN A 88 9.88 3.98 11.90
N LEU A 89 9.26 5.13 12.16
CA LEU A 89 8.44 5.84 11.17
C LEU A 89 9.29 6.32 9.98
N GLY A 90 10.46 6.89 10.26
CA GLY A 90 11.41 7.31 9.23
C GLY A 90 11.88 6.14 8.36
N ARG A 91 12.27 5.02 8.98
CA ARG A 91 12.68 3.79 8.29
C ARG A 91 11.56 3.24 7.40
N MET A 92 10.34 3.20 7.93
CA MET A 92 9.15 2.78 7.18
C MET A 92 8.94 3.69 5.95
N ALA A 93 8.97 5.01 6.13
CA ALA A 93 8.78 5.96 5.03
C ALA A 93 9.83 5.76 3.93
N CYS A 94 11.10 5.54 4.29
CA CYS A 94 12.15 5.20 3.34
C CYS A 94 11.89 3.88 2.61
N ARG A 95 11.61 2.82 3.38
CA ARG A 95 11.48 1.45 2.87
C ARG A 95 10.35 1.35 1.84
N TYR A 96 9.27 2.08 2.06
CA TYR A 96 8.10 2.06 1.18
C TYR A 96 8.01 3.29 0.27
N TYR A 97 9.05 4.14 0.21
CA TYR A 97 9.06 5.35 -0.62
C TYR A 97 7.80 6.20 -0.43
N VAL A 98 7.49 6.51 0.83
CA VAL A 98 6.35 7.31 1.24
C VAL A 98 6.82 8.70 1.66
N ASP A 99 6.05 9.72 1.28
CA ASP A 99 6.32 11.09 1.66
C ASP A 99 6.24 11.30 3.18
N TYR A 100 7.03 12.23 3.72
CA TYR A 100 7.07 12.48 5.16
C TYR A 100 5.75 13.04 5.71
N GLU A 101 4.99 13.79 4.91
CA GLU A 101 3.67 14.28 5.29
C GLU A 101 2.69 13.12 5.42
N THR A 102 2.69 12.19 4.44
CA THR A 102 1.86 10.97 4.48
C THR A 102 2.22 10.07 5.66
N ALA A 103 3.52 9.85 5.91
CA ALA A 103 3.95 9.05 7.06
C ALA A 103 3.52 9.69 8.40
N SER A 104 3.61 11.02 8.50
CA SER A 104 3.13 11.77 9.67
C SER A 104 1.61 11.64 9.85
N LEU A 105 0.84 11.71 8.75
CA LEU A 105 -0.60 11.54 8.74
C LEU A 105 -0.99 10.13 9.24
N PHE A 106 -0.44 9.09 8.63
CA PHE A 106 -0.72 7.70 9.02
C PHE A 106 -0.47 7.45 10.50
N ARG A 107 0.60 8.02 11.05
CA ARG A 107 0.87 7.89 12.48
C ARG A 107 -0.23 8.52 13.32
N GLN A 108 -0.61 9.77 13.04
CA GLN A 108 -1.58 10.51 13.84
C GLN A 108 -2.94 9.84 13.83
N ASP A 109 -3.42 9.39 12.67
CA ASP A 109 -4.74 8.78 12.56
C ASP A 109 -4.78 7.36 13.11
N VAL A 110 -3.69 6.59 12.99
CA VAL A 110 -3.60 5.27 13.65
C VAL A 110 -3.61 5.43 15.17
N GLU A 111 -3.03 6.51 15.73
CA GLU A 111 -3.11 6.80 17.18
C GLU A 111 -4.57 7.07 17.63
N LEU A 112 -5.47 7.45 16.71
CA LEU A 112 -6.89 7.67 16.97
C LEU A 112 -7.74 6.39 16.82
N GLY A 113 -7.16 5.29 16.33
CA GLY A 113 -7.84 4.02 16.09
C GLY A 113 -8.47 3.90 14.69
N VAL A 114 -8.37 2.72 14.09
CA VAL A 114 -8.88 2.44 12.74
C VAL A 114 -9.89 1.29 12.80
N ASP A 115 -11.12 1.63 13.15
CA ASP A 115 -12.16 0.63 13.40
C ASP A 115 -12.97 0.24 12.16
N GLU A 116 -12.90 1.00 11.08
CA GLU A 116 -13.81 0.85 9.94
C GLU A 116 -13.09 0.98 8.59
N ASP A 117 -13.55 0.21 7.60
CA ASP A 117 -13.03 0.20 6.24
C ASP A 117 -12.99 1.59 5.58
N ARG A 118 -14.01 2.41 5.87
CA ARG A 118 -14.10 3.77 5.33
C ARG A 118 -12.96 4.66 5.82
N VAL A 119 -12.50 4.45 7.06
CA VAL A 119 -11.36 5.20 7.62
C VAL A 119 -10.08 4.80 6.90
N ILE A 120 -9.85 3.51 6.64
CA ILE A 120 -8.67 3.03 5.91
C ILE A 120 -8.60 3.65 4.51
N LEU A 121 -9.70 3.57 3.75
CA LEU A 121 -9.77 4.15 2.40
C LEU A 121 -9.58 5.66 2.42
N ARG A 122 -10.16 6.34 3.41
CA ARG A 122 -10.01 7.77 3.62
C ARG A 122 -8.54 8.17 3.85
N LEU A 123 -7.85 7.49 4.76
CA LEU A 123 -6.43 7.74 5.06
C LEU A 123 -5.54 7.55 3.84
N LEU A 124 -5.78 6.49 3.08
CA LEU A 124 -5.06 6.26 1.83
C LEU A 124 -5.35 7.35 0.79
N GLY A 125 -6.58 7.86 0.73
CA GLY A 125 -6.97 8.97 -0.15
C GLY A 125 -6.35 10.31 0.21
N LEU A 126 -6.04 10.54 1.49
CA LEU A 126 -5.39 11.75 1.99
C LEU A 126 -3.87 11.79 1.78
N ALA A 127 -3.27 10.70 1.28
CA ALA A 127 -1.84 10.62 1.04
C ALA A 127 -1.35 11.73 0.10
N LYS A 128 -0.20 12.35 0.43
CA LYS A 128 0.43 13.43 -0.33
C LYS A 128 0.75 13.02 -1.77
N GLU A 129 1.01 11.73 -1.99
CA GLU A 129 1.22 11.11 -3.29
C GLU A 129 0.04 11.36 -4.25
N PHE A 130 -1.18 11.55 -3.73
CA PHE A 130 -2.37 11.79 -4.53
C PHE A 130 -2.81 13.26 -4.57
N ALA A 131 -2.04 14.17 -3.96
CA ALA A 131 -2.41 15.59 -3.86
C ALA A 131 -2.48 16.31 -5.23
N SER A 132 -1.84 15.79 -6.27
CA SER A 132 -1.92 16.33 -7.63
C SER A 132 -3.16 15.89 -8.40
N LEU A 133 -3.90 14.91 -7.90
CA LEU A 133 -5.15 14.47 -8.54
C LEU A 133 -6.21 15.55 -8.38
N LYS A 134 -7.12 15.63 -9.35
CA LYS A 134 -8.30 16.49 -9.30
C LYS A 134 -9.48 15.79 -9.96
N VAL A 135 -10.68 16.12 -9.51
CA VAL A 135 -11.91 15.77 -10.21
C VAL A 135 -12.08 16.75 -11.37
N ARG A 136 -12.31 16.23 -12.57
CA ARG A 136 -12.54 17.01 -13.78
C ARG A 136 -13.99 16.83 -14.26
N ASP A 137 -14.51 17.80 -14.97
CA ASP A 137 -15.90 17.82 -15.45
C ASP A 137 -16.21 16.64 -16.39
N ASP A 138 -15.23 16.17 -17.18
CA ASP A 138 -15.40 15.09 -18.15
C ASP A 138 -15.58 13.70 -17.51
N GLU A 139 -15.19 13.54 -16.24
CA GLU A 139 -15.22 12.27 -15.50
C GLU A 139 -16.22 12.29 -14.32
N GLU A 140 -16.81 13.45 -13.99
CA GLU A 140 -17.68 13.62 -12.82
C GLU A 140 -18.92 12.72 -12.87
N SER A 141 -19.54 12.61 -14.04
CA SER A 141 -20.73 11.76 -14.24
C SER A 141 -20.40 10.27 -14.06
N GLU A 142 -19.22 9.84 -14.53
CA GLU A 142 -18.75 8.45 -14.39
C GLU A 142 -18.42 8.14 -12.93
N LEU A 143 -17.69 9.03 -12.25
CA LEU A 143 -17.43 8.93 -10.81
C LEU A 143 -18.74 8.82 -10.02
N SER A 144 -19.70 9.71 -10.26
CA SER A 144 -21.00 9.69 -9.60
C SER A 144 -21.80 8.40 -9.83
N ASN A 145 -21.63 7.76 -11.00
CA ASN A 145 -22.25 6.47 -11.28
C ASN A 145 -21.55 5.32 -10.54
N LEU A 146 -20.21 5.31 -10.52
CA LEU A 146 -19.44 4.31 -9.77
C LEU A 146 -19.80 4.35 -8.28
N ARG A 147 -19.89 5.55 -7.70
CA ARG A 147 -20.20 5.80 -6.28
C ARG A 147 -21.61 5.33 -5.86
N ARG A 148 -22.59 5.42 -6.76
CA ARG A 148 -23.99 5.00 -6.50
C ARG A 148 -24.26 3.52 -6.82
N SER A 149 -23.34 2.86 -7.50
CA SER A 149 -23.47 1.46 -7.89
C SER A 149 -22.95 0.51 -6.81
N ALA A 150 -23.23 -0.80 -6.97
CA ALA A 150 -22.69 -1.85 -6.10
C ALA A 150 -21.16 -2.05 -6.21
N ILE A 151 -20.48 -1.28 -7.07
CA ILE A 151 -19.01 -1.28 -7.21
C ILE A 151 -18.36 -0.70 -5.94
N CYS A 152 -18.86 0.42 -5.43
CA CYS A 152 -18.36 1.03 -4.20
C CYS A 152 -19.11 0.44 -3.00
N ARG A 153 -18.55 -0.63 -2.42
CA ARG A 153 -19.14 -1.32 -1.25
C ARG A 153 -18.96 -0.54 0.06
N VAL A 154 -17.91 0.28 0.14
CA VAL A 154 -17.57 1.09 1.31
C VAL A 154 -17.99 2.54 1.05
N PRO A 155 -18.77 3.16 1.96
CA PRO A 155 -19.18 4.55 1.81
C PRO A 155 -17.97 5.49 1.72
N ILE A 156 -18.03 6.44 0.80
CA ILE A 156 -17.00 7.45 0.63
C ILE A 156 -17.18 8.53 1.67
N VAL A 157 -16.08 8.93 2.30
CA VAL A 157 -16.04 9.98 3.32
C VAL A 157 -15.33 11.20 2.76
N GLY A 158 -15.87 12.39 3.05
CA GLY A 158 -15.30 13.68 2.65
C GLY A 158 -16.05 14.34 1.50
N ASP A 159 -15.43 15.39 0.95
CA ASP A 159 -15.97 16.14 -0.18
C ASP A 159 -15.80 15.35 -1.49
N PHE A 160 -16.86 15.24 -2.29
CA PHE A 160 -16.89 14.46 -3.51
C PHE A 160 -16.01 15.04 -4.63
N ASP A 161 -15.69 16.32 -4.55
CA ASP A 161 -14.83 17.03 -5.49
C ASP A 161 -13.34 16.99 -5.08
N ALA A 162 -13.06 16.52 -3.86
CA ALA A 162 -11.70 16.38 -3.37
C ALA A 162 -10.97 15.17 -3.99
N PRO A 163 -9.63 15.23 -4.14
CA PRO A 163 -8.82 14.11 -4.62
C PRO A 163 -8.99 12.87 -3.74
N GLU A 164 -9.16 13.04 -2.44
CA GLU A 164 -9.40 11.98 -1.47
C GLU A 164 -10.60 11.08 -1.85
N ALA A 165 -11.76 11.69 -2.13
CA ALA A 165 -12.96 10.94 -2.54
C ALA A 165 -12.78 10.26 -3.90
N LYS A 166 -12.02 10.87 -4.81
CA LYS A 166 -11.66 10.27 -6.09
C LYS A 166 -10.80 9.01 -5.90
N VAL A 167 -9.77 9.06 -5.07
CA VAL A 167 -8.91 7.91 -4.76
C VAL A 167 -9.74 6.78 -4.11
N GLN A 168 -10.58 7.09 -3.13
CA GLN A 168 -11.48 6.11 -2.52
C GLN A 168 -12.35 5.39 -3.55
N THR A 169 -12.90 6.15 -4.51
CA THR A 169 -13.73 5.61 -5.61
C THR A 169 -12.88 4.69 -6.51
N LEU A 170 -11.70 5.15 -6.92
CA LEU A 170 -10.82 4.42 -7.85
C LEU A 170 -10.26 3.13 -7.25
N VAL A 171 -9.92 3.12 -5.96
CA VAL A 171 -9.46 1.89 -5.28
C VAL A 171 -10.58 0.84 -5.28
N GLN A 172 -11.80 1.24 -4.93
CA GLN A 172 -12.95 0.32 -4.93
C GLN A 172 -13.31 -0.15 -6.34
N ALA A 173 -13.29 0.75 -7.32
CA ALA A 173 -13.49 0.39 -8.73
C ALA A 173 -12.45 -0.62 -9.23
N ALA A 174 -11.18 -0.47 -8.83
CA ALA A 174 -10.12 -1.42 -9.16
C ALA A 174 -10.35 -2.80 -8.53
N LEU A 175 -10.77 -2.85 -7.25
CA LEU A 175 -11.09 -4.12 -6.57
C LEU A 175 -12.30 -4.83 -7.17
N ALA A 176 -13.26 -4.09 -7.72
CA ALA A 176 -14.40 -4.64 -8.42
C ALA A 176 -14.17 -4.93 -9.92
N GLN A 177 -12.96 -4.65 -10.43
CA GLN A 177 -12.64 -4.72 -11.86
C GLN A 177 -13.64 -3.96 -12.75
N ALA A 178 -14.11 -2.81 -12.26
CA ALA A 178 -15.09 -2.00 -12.97
C ALA A 178 -14.49 -1.38 -14.25
N PRO A 179 -15.21 -1.40 -15.38
CA PRO A 179 -14.74 -0.74 -16.58
C PRO A 179 -14.78 0.79 -16.41
N ILE A 180 -13.65 1.45 -16.66
CA ILE A 180 -13.53 2.90 -16.67
C ILE A 180 -13.44 3.36 -18.13
N LYS A 181 -14.29 4.32 -18.52
CA LYS A 181 -14.44 4.80 -19.90
C LYS A 181 -13.65 6.07 -20.16
N ALA A 182 -13.67 7.04 -19.24
CA ALA A 182 -12.95 8.28 -19.39
C ALA A 182 -11.44 8.04 -19.38
N PHE A 183 -10.72 8.54 -20.39
CA PHE A 183 -9.28 8.36 -20.53
C PHE A 183 -8.51 9.02 -19.37
N SER A 184 -8.93 10.21 -18.96
CA SER A 184 -8.44 10.94 -17.80
C SER A 184 -8.54 10.10 -16.52
N LEU A 185 -9.71 9.49 -16.29
CA LEU A 185 -9.97 8.63 -15.13
C LEU A 185 -9.20 7.30 -15.18
N CYS A 186 -8.98 6.74 -16.37
CA CYS A 186 -8.15 5.55 -16.58
C CYS A 186 -6.68 5.81 -16.21
N ALA A 187 -6.11 6.94 -16.66
CA ALA A 187 -4.77 7.35 -16.30
C ALA A 187 -4.60 7.54 -14.78
N ASP A 188 -5.57 8.22 -14.16
CA ASP A 188 -5.56 8.43 -12.70
C ASP A 188 -5.74 7.11 -11.93
N SER A 189 -6.57 6.19 -12.42
CA SER A 189 -6.72 4.84 -11.85
C SER A 189 -5.39 4.07 -11.88
N ASN A 190 -4.69 4.07 -13.02
CA ASN A 190 -3.38 3.41 -13.13
C ASN A 190 -2.35 4.01 -12.17
N TYR A 191 -2.35 5.34 -12.02
CA TYR A 191 -1.49 6.04 -11.06
C TYR A 191 -1.82 5.63 -9.62
N VAL A 192 -3.11 5.60 -9.24
CA VAL A 192 -3.54 5.14 -7.91
C VAL A 192 -3.10 3.69 -7.68
N GLN A 193 -3.36 2.79 -8.63
CA GLN A 193 -3.03 1.37 -8.51
C GLN A 193 -1.51 1.11 -8.39
N ALA A 194 -0.68 1.91 -9.04
CA ALA A 194 0.79 1.81 -8.95
C ALA A 194 1.33 2.17 -7.55
N ASN A 195 0.67 3.11 -6.85
CA ASN A 195 1.17 3.65 -5.59
C ASN A 195 0.44 3.09 -4.36
N ILE A 196 -0.82 2.69 -4.47
CA ILE A 196 -1.65 2.30 -3.32
C ILE A 196 -1.08 1.10 -2.54
N GLY A 197 -0.43 0.15 -3.21
CA GLY A 197 0.14 -1.03 -2.54
C GLY A 197 1.25 -0.70 -1.55
N ARG A 198 2.16 0.22 -1.90
CA ARG A 198 3.23 0.64 -0.97
C ARG A 198 2.69 1.51 0.17
N LEU A 199 1.65 2.31 -0.10
CA LEU A 199 0.96 3.10 0.91
C LEU A 199 0.22 2.23 1.93
N CYS A 200 -0.50 1.20 1.49
CA CYS A 200 -1.14 0.23 2.40
C CYS A 200 -0.12 -0.48 3.29
N ARG A 201 1.01 -0.93 2.73
CA ARG A 201 2.08 -1.56 3.53
C ARG A 201 2.70 -0.60 4.54
N ALA A 202 2.91 0.65 4.16
CA ALA A 202 3.38 1.70 5.05
C ALA A 202 2.42 1.94 6.22
N LEU A 203 1.12 2.03 5.93
CA LEU A 203 0.06 2.16 6.93
C LEU A 203 0.03 0.94 7.87
N PHE A 204 0.12 -0.27 7.33
CA PHE A 204 0.18 -1.52 8.10
C PHE A 204 1.36 -1.55 9.08
N VAL A 205 2.57 -1.26 8.60
CA VAL A 205 3.78 -1.25 9.45
C VAL A 205 3.71 -0.16 10.52
N THR A 206 3.08 0.97 10.19
CA THR A 206 2.82 2.04 11.17
C THR A 206 1.88 1.55 12.28
N SER A 207 0.80 0.85 11.92
CA SER A 207 -0.14 0.26 12.88
C SER A 207 0.48 -0.82 13.76
N LEU A 208 1.28 -1.73 13.18
CA LEU A 208 2.03 -2.72 13.95
C LEU A 208 2.97 -2.09 14.99
N SER A 209 3.60 -0.96 14.64
CA SER A 209 4.54 -0.26 15.53
C SER A 209 3.85 0.39 16.73
N GLN A 210 2.54 0.62 16.68
CA GLN A 210 1.75 1.19 17.77
C GLN A 210 1.16 0.14 18.71
N GLY A 211 1.12 -1.14 18.29
CA GLY A 211 0.68 -2.25 19.12
C GLY A 211 -0.84 -2.47 19.15
N ASP A 212 -1.61 -1.81 18.28
CA ASP A 212 -3.04 -2.12 18.11
C ASP A 212 -3.22 -3.27 17.11
N ALA A 213 -3.44 -4.47 17.64
CA ALA A 213 -3.63 -5.68 16.86
C ALA A 213 -4.90 -5.64 16.00
N SER A 214 -5.98 -5.03 16.48
CA SER A 214 -7.28 -4.96 15.77
C SER A 214 -7.16 -4.12 14.50
N SER A 215 -6.61 -2.91 14.63
CA SER A 215 -6.35 -2.04 13.48
C SER A 215 -5.35 -2.70 12.52
N ALA A 216 -4.28 -3.31 13.04
CA ALA A 216 -3.26 -3.95 12.22
C ALA A 216 -3.82 -5.12 11.39
N GLU A 217 -4.70 -5.95 11.96
CA GLU A 217 -5.37 -7.04 11.25
C GLU A 217 -6.24 -6.53 10.10
N LYS A 218 -7.09 -5.53 10.35
CA LYS A 218 -7.94 -4.93 9.30
C LYS A 218 -7.11 -4.30 8.18
N ILE A 219 -6.08 -3.53 8.54
CA ILE A 219 -5.19 -2.90 7.55
C ILE A 219 -4.41 -3.96 6.77
N LEU A 220 -4.04 -5.08 7.39
CA LEU A 220 -3.42 -6.21 6.70
C LEU A 220 -4.35 -6.83 5.66
N GLU A 221 -5.63 -7.04 5.99
CA GLU A 221 -6.61 -7.55 5.03
C GLU A 221 -6.80 -6.59 3.84
N TRP A 222 -6.86 -5.28 4.11
CA TRP A 222 -6.87 -4.27 3.04
C TRP A 222 -5.58 -4.24 2.21
N THR A 223 -4.44 -4.47 2.85
CA THR A 223 -3.15 -4.58 2.16
C THR A 223 -3.13 -5.76 1.20
N LYS A 224 -3.57 -6.95 1.67
CA LYS A 224 -3.72 -8.15 0.83
C LYS A 224 -4.71 -7.91 -0.31
N ALA A 225 -5.87 -7.32 -0.01
CA ALA A 225 -6.92 -7.03 -0.98
C ALA A 225 -6.42 -6.17 -2.13
N VAL A 226 -5.78 -5.04 -1.80
CA VAL A 226 -5.24 -4.09 -2.77
C VAL A 226 -4.10 -4.71 -3.59
N GLU A 227 -3.21 -5.47 -2.97
CA GLU A 227 -2.11 -6.13 -3.71
C GLU A 227 -2.59 -7.21 -4.67
N ARG A 228 -3.63 -7.96 -4.28
CA ARG A 228 -4.13 -9.11 -5.03
C ARG A 228 -5.28 -8.77 -5.97
N GLY A 229 -5.87 -7.57 -5.85
CA GLY A 229 -7.01 -7.16 -6.64
C GLY A 229 -8.30 -7.90 -6.29
N LEU A 230 -8.49 -8.25 -5.02
CA LEU A 230 -9.66 -8.94 -4.50
C LEU A 230 -10.20 -8.18 -3.29
N TRP A 231 -11.50 -8.26 -3.01
CA TRP A 231 -12.06 -7.60 -1.83
C TRP A 231 -11.58 -8.28 -0.53
N PRO A 232 -11.43 -7.56 0.60
CA PRO A 232 -11.08 -8.17 1.88
C PRO A 232 -12.07 -9.27 2.31
N THR A 233 -13.34 -9.13 1.91
CA THR A 233 -14.41 -10.07 2.22
C THR A 233 -14.54 -11.22 1.20
N SER A 234 -13.68 -11.27 0.18
CA SER A 234 -13.73 -12.33 -0.84
C SER A 234 -13.27 -13.67 -0.27
N HIS A 235 -13.88 -14.75 -0.73
CA HIS A 235 -13.45 -16.09 -0.33
C HIS A 235 -12.02 -16.38 -0.82
N VAL A 236 -11.21 -17.08 -0.01
CA VAL A 236 -9.81 -17.39 -0.34
C VAL A 236 -9.64 -18.12 -1.68
N LEU A 237 -10.66 -18.87 -2.10
CA LEU A 237 -10.66 -19.58 -3.38
C LEU A 237 -10.70 -18.66 -4.61
N MET A 238 -11.03 -17.37 -4.44
CA MET A 238 -10.96 -16.38 -5.51
C MET A 238 -9.54 -16.22 -6.06
N HIS A 239 -8.49 -16.52 -5.28
CA HIS A 239 -7.11 -16.56 -5.79
C HIS A 239 -6.89 -17.64 -6.86
N PHE A 240 -7.68 -18.72 -6.82
CA PHE A 240 -7.66 -19.78 -7.84
C PHE A 240 -8.56 -19.44 -9.03
N CYS A 241 -9.49 -18.49 -8.89
CA CYS A 241 -10.23 -17.92 -10.02
C CYS A 241 -9.39 -16.93 -10.81
N ASN A 242 -8.54 -16.16 -10.14
CA ASN A 242 -7.61 -15.23 -10.77
C ASN A 242 -6.16 -15.45 -10.31
N PRO A 243 -5.44 -16.42 -10.90
CA PRO A 243 -4.03 -16.68 -10.57
C PRO A 243 -3.10 -15.48 -10.81
N ASN A 244 -3.50 -14.52 -11.64
CA ASN A 244 -2.71 -13.31 -11.88
C ASN A 244 -2.46 -12.54 -10.58
N CYS A 245 -3.29 -12.69 -9.55
CA CYS A 245 -3.14 -11.98 -8.26
C CYS A 245 -1.76 -12.18 -7.58
N PHE A 246 -0.97 -13.17 -8.01
CA PHE A 246 0.40 -13.42 -7.55
C PHE A 246 1.50 -13.03 -8.56
N ASP A 247 1.15 -12.39 -9.69
CA ASP A 247 2.12 -11.97 -10.70
C ASP A 247 3.16 -11.02 -10.08
N PRO A 248 4.46 -11.16 -10.41
CA PRO A 248 5.48 -10.21 -9.94
C PRO A 248 5.14 -8.74 -10.25
N ASP A 249 4.51 -8.49 -11.40
CA ASP A 249 4.05 -7.18 -11.83
C ASP A 249 2.71 -6.81 -11.18
N VAL A 250 2.74 -5.77 -10.35
CA VAL A 250 1.57 -5.26 -9.60
C VAL A 250 0.43 -4.86 -10.53
N GLN A 251 0.71 -4.37 -11.74
CA GLN A 251 -0.32 -3.98 -12.70
C GLN A 251 -1.04 -5.19 -13.29
N LYS A 252 -0.35 -6.33 -13.42
CA LYS A 252 -0.95 -7.58 -13.90
C LYS A 252 -1.79 -8.27 -12.83
N ARG A 253 -1.46 -8.08 -11.55
CA ARG A 253 -2.19 -8.72 -10.43
C ARG A 253 -3.69 -8.51 -10.44
N ARG A 254 -4.13 -7.35 -10.93
CA ARG A 254 -5.53 -6.92 -10.91
C ARG A 254 -6.25 -7.23 -12.21
N GLN A 255 -5.54 -7.69 -13.23
CA GLN A 255 -6.15 -8.06 -14.51
C GLN A 255 -6.87 -9.40 -14.38
N PRO A 256 -8.07 -9.54 -14.97
CA PRO A 256 -8.77 -10.81 -14.98
C PRO A 256 -7.94 -11.87 -15.72
N TYR A 257 -7.90 -13.08 -15.16
CA TYR A 257 -7.23 -14.20 -15.80
C TYR A 257 -7.99 -14.61 -17.06
N VAL A 258 -7.30 -14.57 -18.20
CA VAL A 258 -7.81 -15.05 -19.48
C VAL A 258 -7.10 -16.38 -19.79
N PRO A 259 -7.80 -17.53 -19.76
CA PRO A 259 -7.22 -18.81 -20.14
C PRO A 259 -6.70 -18.76 -21.57
N ARG A 260 -5.56 -19.41 -21.84
CA ARG A 260 -5.09 -19.59 -23.23
C ARG A 260 -6.11 -20.42 -24.01
N ALA A 261 -6.17 -20.26 -25.33
CA ALA A 261 -7.16 -20.95 -26.18
C ALA A 261 -7.21 -22.48 -26.00
N ASN A 262 -6.10 -23.10 -25.59
CA ASN A 262 -5.99 -24.54 -25.32
C ASN A 262 -6.13 -24.89 -23.83
N GLU A 263 -6.18 -23.92 -22.92
CA GLU A 263 -6.35 -24.15 -21.48
C GLU A 263 -7.83 -24.04 -21.13
N HIS A 264 -8.44 -25.16 -20.76
CA HIS A 264 -9.80 -25.17 -20.22
C HIS A 264 -9.71 -25.29 -18.69
N PRO A 265 -10.18 -24.29 -17.92
CA PRO A 265 -10.26 -24.37 -16.47
C PRO A 265 -10.96 -25.66 -16.02
N GLY A 266 -10.39 -26.36 -15.05
CA GLY A 266 -10.91 -27.62 -14.51
C GLY A 266 -10.61 -28.90 -15.33
N LYS A 267 -10.43 -28.83 -16.66
CA LYS A 267 -10.12 -30.05 -17.46
C LYS A 267 -8.62 -30.33 -17.60
N GLN A 268 -7.84 -29.33 -18.04
CA GLN A 268 -6.38 -29.46 -18.23
C GLN A 268 -5.59 -28.64 -17.22
N ASN A 269 -6.20 -27.61 -16.61
CA ASN A 269 -5.59 -26.77 -15.58
C ASN A 269 -6.47 -26.81 -14.32
N ARG A 270 -6.41 -27.92 -13.57
CA ARG A 270 -7.31 -28.25 -12.45
C ARG A 270 -7.27 -27.27 -11.26
N LEU A 271 -6.25 -26.42 -11.21
CA LEU A 271 -6.10 -25.41 -10.15
C LEU A 271 -6.75 -24.06 -10.50
N VAL A 272 -7.24 -23.88 -11.73
CA VAL A 272 -8.00 -22.67 -12.09
C VAL A 272 -9.48 -22.93 -11.93
N LEU A 273 -10.10 -22.25 -10.96
CA LEU A 273 -11.51 -22.37 -10.63
C LEU A 273 -12.36 -21.38 -11.43
N ARG A 274 -13.63 -21.72 -11.65
CA ARG A 274 -14.62 -20.81 -12.25
C ARG A 274 -15.19 -19.90 -11.16
N GLU A 275 -15.38 -18.62 -11.43
CA GLU A 275 -15.90 -17.69 -10.42
C GLU A 275 -17.29 -18.11 -9.90
N GLY A 276 -18.18 -18.54 -10.80
CA GLY A 276 -19.56 -18.93 -10.44
C GLY A 276 -19.66 -20.11 -9.47
N MET A 277 -18.64 -20.96 -9.33
CA MET A 277 -18.64 -22.00 -8.28
C MET A 277 -18.26 -21.44 -6.91
N VAL A 278 -17.29 -20.52 -6.87
CA VAL A 278 -16.88 -19.86 -5.61
C VAL A 278 -18.01 -18.98 -5.10
N SER A 279 -18.72 -18.26 -5.98
CA SER A 279 -19.91 -17.49 -5.59
C SER A 279 -21.04 -18.36 -5.02
N ARG A 280 -21.14 -19.65 -5.39
CA ARG A 280 -22.10 -20.57 -4.75
C ARG A 280 -21.65 -20.97 -3.35
N LEU A 281 -20.36 -21.22 -3.16
CA LEU A 281 -19.78 -21.52 -1.84
C LEU A 281 -19.91 -20.33 -0.88
N GLU A 282 -19.68 -19.10 -1.36
CA GLU A 282 -19.82 -17.87 -0.59
C GLU A 282 -21.23 -17.71 0.01
N LYS A 283 -22.28 -18.19 -0.67
CA LYS A 283 -23.66 -18.17 -0.14
C LYS A 283 -23.85 -19.01 1.11
N HIS A 284 -23.03 -20.04 1.30
CA HIS A 284 -23.11 -20.91 2.46
C HIS A 284 -22.30 -20.39 3.65
N GLN A 285 -21.44 -19.39 3.46
CA GLN A 285 -20.60 -18.76 4.49
C GLN A 285 -19.85 -19.75 5.38
N PHE A 286 -19.39 -20.88 4.82
CA PHE A 286 -18.57 -21.81 5.59
C PHE A 286 -17.17 -21.25 5.83
N ALA A 287 -16.67 -21.42 7.05
CA ALA A 287 -15.26 -21.21 7.36
C ALA A 287 -14.39 -22.20 6.58
N LEU A 288 -13.18 -21.77 6.19
CA LEU A 288 -12.25 -22.58 5.41
C LEU A 288 -11.90 -23.91 6.09
N GLY A 289 -11.71 -23.91 7.41
CA GLY A 289 -11.44 -25.14 8.17
C GLY A 289 -12.54 -26.19 7.98
N ARG A 290 -13.81 -25.78 8.10
CA ARG A 290 -14.95 -26.66 7.87
C ARG A 290 -15.02 -27.17 6.42
N LEU A 291 -14.65 -26.34 5.44
CA LEU A 291 -14.60 -26.77 4.03
C LEU A 291 -13.50 -27.82 3.79
N ARG A 292 -12.44 -27.82 4.59
CA ARG A 292 -11.35 -28.79 4.49
C ARG A 292 -11.72 -30.17 5.03
N ASP A 293 -12.59 -30.22 6.03
CA ASP A 293 -13.08 -31.48 6.61
C ASP A 293 -14.04 -32.21 5.66
N LEU A 294 -14.61 -31.50 4.68
CA LEU A 294 -15.55 -32.09 3.71
C LEU A 294 -14.83 -32.91 2.64
N GLY A 295 -15.46 -34.03 2.26
CA GLY A 295 -15.05 -34.84 1.14
C GLY A 295 -15.37 -34.18 -0.22
N ALA A 296 -14.68 -34.61 -1.27
CA ALA A 296 -14.92 -34.10 -2.64
C ALA A 296 -16.36 -34.32 -3.13
N SER A 297 -17.05 -35.37 -2.64
CA SER A 297 -18.47 -35.63 -2.94
C SER A 297 -19.40 -34.61 -2.27
N GLU A 298 -19.11 -34.22 -1.04
CA GLU A 298 -19.90 -33.24 -0.29
C GLU A 298 -19.71 -31.83 -0.88
N ILE A 299 -18.47 -31.48 -1.21
CA ILE A 299 -18.15 -30.23 -1.91
C ILE A 299 -18.84 -30.20 -3.29
N ALA A 300 -18.84 -31.32 -4.02
CA ALA A 300 -19.57 -31.42 -5.29
C ALA A 300 -21.08 -31.18 -5.13
N SER A 301 -21.69 -31.67 -4.04
CA SER A 301 -23.08 -31.40 -3.72
C SER A 301 -23.33 -29.91 -3.43
N LEU A 302 -22.44 -29.24 -2.70
CA LEU A 302 -22.54 -27.80 -2.41
C LEU A 302 -22.44 -26.94 -3.67
N VAL A 303 -21.54 -27.30 -4.60
CA VAL A 303 -21.33 -26.55 -5.85
C VAL A 303 -22.33 -26.98 -6.94
N ALA A 304 -23.11 -28.05 -6.72
CA ALA A 304 -24.00 -28.69 -7.68
C ALA A 304 -23.29 -29.16 -8.96
N SER A 305 -22.06 -29.67 -8.84
CA SER A 305 -21.25 -30.17 -9.96
C SER A 305 -20.15 -31.12 -9.50
N LYS A 306 -20.15 -32.36 -10.03
CA LYS A 306 -19.18 -33.40 -9.66
C LYS A 306 -17.75 -33.09 -10.12
N ALA A 307 -17.60 -32.52 -11.32
CA ALA A 307 -16.29 -32.14 -11.84
C ALA A 307 -15.70 -30.99 -11.02
N ASP A 308 -16.48 -29.93 -10.80
CA ASP A 308 -16.02 -28.75 -10.06
C ASP A 308 -15.74 -29.06 -8.58
N GLY A 309 -16.50 -29.99 -7.97
CA GLY A 309 -16.25 -30.39 -6.58
C GLY A 309 -14.87 -31.03 -6.37
N GLN A 310 -14.34 -31.74 -7.37
CA GLN A 310 -12.99 -32.29 -7.31
C GLN A 310 -11.93 -31.19 -7.41
N ASP A 311 -12.12 -30.22 -8.31
CA ASP A 311 -11.20 -29.10 -8.49
C ASP A 311 -11.17 -28.19 -7.25
N VAL A 312 -12.35 -27.90 -6.66
CA VAL A 312 -12.45 -27.13 -5.41
C VAL A 312 -11.79 -27.87 -4.24
N ALA A 313 -12.04 -29.17 -4.09
CA ALA A 313 -11.39 -29.96 -3.04
C ALA A 313 -9.86 -29.96 -3.18
N LEU A 314 -9.34 -30.00 -4.42
CA LEU A 314 -7.92 -29.86 -4.69
C LEU A 314 -7.42 -28.45 -4.31
N ALA A 315 -8.12 -27.39 -4.70
CA ALA A 315 -7.75 -26.02 -4.39
C ALA A 315 -7.74 -25.74 -2.88
N ILE A 316 -8.72 -26.23 -2.12
CA ILE A 316 -8.78 -26.08 -0.65
C ILE A 316 -7.53 -26.68 0.02
N ARG A 317 -7.05 -27.83 -0.47
CA ARG A 317 -5.83 -28.49 0.03
C ARG A 317 -4.55 -27.72 -0.30
N MET A 318 -4.57 -26.88 -1.33
CA MET A 318 -3.43 -26.04 -1.70
C MET A 318 -3.38 -24.72 -0.93
N VAL A 319 -4.44 -24.36 -0.18
CA VAL A 319 -4.42 -23.18 0.68
C VAL A 319 -3.48 -23.46 1.85
N PRO A 320 -2.42 -22.63 2.07
CA PRO A 320 -1.52 -22.80 3.19
C PRO A 320 -2.26 -22.78 4.51
N ASP A 321 -1.89 -23.70 5.39
CA ASP A 321 -2.41 -23.78 6.75
C ASP A 321 -1.30 -24.20 7.69
N LEU A 322 -1.31 -23.60 8.86
CA LEU A 322 -0.24 -23.73 9.84
C LEU A 322 -0.85 -24.15 11.15
N GLU A 323 -0.58 -25.39 11.55
CA GLU A 323 -0.91 -25.89 12.89
C GLU A 323 0.15 -25.41 13.86
N LEU A 324 -0.27 -24.68 14.89
CA LEU A 324 0.61 -24.11 15.91
C LEU A 324 0.43 -24.88 17.22
N ASP A 325 1.50 -25.51 17.70
CA ASP A 325 1.59 -26.06 19.06
C ASP A 325 2.46 -25.13 19.92
N VAL A 326 1.91 -24.65 21.03
CA VAL A 326 2.55 -23.62 21.88
C VAL A 326 2.77 -24.18 23.28
N ASN A 327 4.04 -24.44 23.61
CA ASN A 327 4.44 -24.81 24.96
C ASN A 327 4.94 -23.56 25.74
N VAL A 328 4.09 -23.02 26.61
CA VAL A 328 4.42 -21.84 27.42
C VAL A 328 5.24 -22.23 28.65
N GLN A 329 6.50 -21.81 28.71
CA GLN A 329 7.38 -22.02 29.86
C GLN A 329 7.59 -20.71 30.63
N ALA A 330 7.03 -20.64 31.84
CA ALA A 330 7.25 -19.50 32.74
C ALA A 330 8.74 -19.45 33.17
N ARG A 331 9.41 -18.32 32.90
CA ARG A 331 10.83 -18.12 33.26
C ARG A 331 11.04 -17.32 34.54
N ALA A 332 10.20 -16.32 34.80
CA ALA A 332 10.22 -15.51 36.02
C ALA A 332 8.88 -14.79 36.18
N TRP A 333 8.50 -14.50 37.43
CA TRP A 333 7.37 -13.61 37.73
C TRP A 333 7.87 -12.16 37.68
N THR A 334 7.34 -11.33 36.79
CA THR A 334 7.53 -9.87 36.85
C THR A 334 6.49 -9.31 37.83
N LEU A 335 6.96 -8.83 38.99
CA LEU A 335 6.18 -8.14 40.02
C LEU A 335 5.81 -6.72 39.59
#